data_AF-A0A5D0WN64-F1
#
_entry.id   AF-A0A5D0WN64-F1
#
_cell.length_a   1.000
_cell.length_b   1.000
_cell.length_c   1.000
_cell.angle_alpha   90.00
_cell.angle_beta   90.00
_cell.angle_gamma   90.00
#
_symmetry.space_group_name_H-M   'P 1'
#
loop_
_entity.id
_entity.type
_entity.pdbx_description
1 polymer ?
#
loop_
_entity_poly.entity_id
_entity_poly.type
_entity_poly.pdbx_seq_one_letter_code
_entity_poly.pdbx_strand_id
1 'polypeptide(L)'
;MDLAKVMSDGQITIPINIRKKMNLKEGDKVAFIEKDGYIVLADSVMLALEQVQNAFQGEGERLNLKTEENVVNLVKEIRGERLEENKKNKFEKNYQYIDGILKKLDIELMYPIKNNSITISTGNDRQVHMIRLARPQFLALAKRAVMIEMNDFIWQMSLLNLHKKLLFSKMFVTLEDIFGPNDEQGIGDGYKCSFCFHFLLRFSDEKENLGYLMIVHDLRGAIDYELAKIIPINENLDRSKCYSPFEDFTKEEIKYMIKNCYGYLEGWFEGYLERKYDSFFYKTVGSDLIVYGYKDGKFFDKSFDDQDEYNEFIKLISTSYEVENEGSERVD
;
A
#
# COMPACT_ATOMS: atom_id res chain seq x y z
N MET A 1 -43.66 -47.53 -18.95
CA MET A 1 -44.26 -46.38 -18.25
C MET A 1 -44.30 -46.76 -16.79
N ASP A 2 -43.56 -46.05 -15.95
CA ASP A 2 -43.57 -46.28 -14.51
C ASP A 2 -44.61 -45.38 -13.86
N LEU A 3 -45.52 -45.95 -13.09
CA LEU A 3 -46.56 -45.22 -12.36
C LEU A 3 -46.13 -45.08 -10.90
N ALA A 4 -46.18 -43.86 -10.38
CA ALA A 4 -45.96 -43.57 -8.97
C ALA A 4 -47.27 -43.07 -8.35
N LYS A 5 -47.51 -43.45 -7.09
CA LYS A 5 -48.68 -42.98 -6.33
C LYS A 5 -48.27 -41.76 -5.52
N VAL A 6 -49.12 -40.72 -5.53
CA VAL A 6 -49.01 -39.59 -4.60
C VAL A 6 -49.50 -40.04 -3.23
N MET A 7 -48.66 -39.86 -2.22
CA MET A 7 -48.99 -40.18 -0.84
C MET A 7 -49.86 -39.08 -0.21
N SER A 8 -50.47 -39.34 0.94
CA SER A 8 -51.41 -38.41 1.60
C SER A 8 -50.79 -37.07 2.01
N ASP A 9 -49.48 -37.03 2.14
CA ASP A 9 -48.67 -35.84 2.46
C ASP A 9 -48.10 -35.14 1.21
N GLY A 10 -48.52 -35.56 0.01
CA GLY A 10 -48.07 -34.98 -1.25
C GLY A 10 -46.74 -35.54 -1.77
N GLN A 11 -46.12 -36.50 -1.09
CA GLN A 11 -44.86 -37.10 -1.54
C GLN A 11 -45.08 -38.04 -2.74
N ILE A 12 -44.16 -38.00 -3.69
CA ILE A 12 -44.07 -38.94 -4.81
C ILE A 12 -42.71 -39.62 -4.76
N THR A 13 -42.71 -40.94 -4.56
CA THR A 13 -41.47 -41.73 -4.57
C THR A 13 -40.97 -41.89 -5.99
N ILE A 14 -39.79 -41.35 -6.31
CA ILE A 14 -39.12 -41.56 -7.59
C ILE A 14 -38.68 -43.03 -7.68
N PRO A 15 -39.17 -43.85 -8.63
CA PRO A 15 -38.81 -45.26 -8.74
C PRO A 15 -37.29 -45.50 -8.86
N ILE A 16 -36.80 -46.62 -8.30
CA ILE A 16 -35.35 -46.91 -8.19
C ILE A 16 -34.63 -46.94 -9.55
N ASN A 17 -35.30 -47.39 -10.60
CA ASN A 17 -34.78 -47.42 -11.97
C ASN A 17 -34.57 -45.99 -12.53
N ILE A 18 -35.50 -45.06 -12.25
CA ILE A 18 -35.37 -43.65 -12.63
C ILE A 18 -34.25 -42.98 -11.85
N ARG A 19 -34.16 -43.22 -10.52
CA ARG A 19 -33.05 -42.68 -9.70
C ARG A 19 -31.69 -43.12 -10.21
N LYS A 20 -31.52 -44.40 -10.56
CA LYS A 20 -30.27 -44.91 -11.14
C LYS A 20 -29.96 -44.26 -12.49
N LYS A 21 -30.95 -44.09 -13.36
CA LYS A 21 -30.78 -43.47 -14.68
C LYS A 21 -30.40 -41.99 -14.59
N MET A 22 -30.92 -41.29 -13.59
CA MET A 22 -30.62 -39.88 -13.30
C MET A 22 -29.47 -39.69 -12.30
N ASN A 23 -28.82 -40.78 -11.86
CA ASN A 23 -27.76 -40.79 -10.85
C ASN A 23 -28.12 -40.07 -9.52
N LEU A 24 -29.40 -40.10 -9.13
CA LEU A 24 -29.90 -39.45 -7.92
C LEU A 24 -29.62 -40.29 -6.66
N LYS A 25 -29.13 -39.64 -5.62
CA LYS A 25 -28.88 -40.17 -4.27
C LYS A 25 -29.80 -39.50 -3.26
N GLU A 26 -29.84 -40.08 -2.06
CA GLU A 26 -30.56 -39.48 -0.94
C GLU A 26 -29.97 -38.10 -0.60
N GLY A 27 -30.83 -37.09 -0.48
CA GLY A 27 -30.43 -35.70 -0.24
C GLY A 27 -30.23 -34.84 -1.51
N ASP A 28 -30.20 -35.45 -2.70
CA ASP A 28 -30.07 -34.71 -3.95
C ASP A 28 -31.32 -33.86 -4.24
N LYS A 29 -31.10 -32.63 -4.71
CA LYS A 29 -32.18 -31.69 -5.04
C LYS A 29 -32.59 -31.85 -6.51
N VAL A 30 -33.87 -32.04 -6.75
CA VAL A 30 -34.47 -32.13 -8.08
C VAL A 30 -35.40 -30.95 -8.32
N ALA A 31 -35.40 -30.43 -9.54
CA ALA A 31 -36.27 -29.36 -9.98
C ALA A 31 -37.49 -29.93 -10.73
N PHE A 32 -38.64 -29.31 -10.54
CA PHE A 32 -39.85 -29.56 -11.32
C PHE A 32 -40.01 -28.42 -12.34
N ILE A 33 -40.03 -28.74 -13.62
CA ILE A 33 -40.13 -27.76 -14.71
C ILE A 33 -41.34 -28.08 -15.56
N GLU A 34 -42.13 -27.07 -15.91
CA GLU A 34 -43.19 -27.21 -16.90
C GLU A 34 -42.61 -27.10 -18.32
N LYS A 35 -42.81 -28.14 -19.12
CA LYS A 35 -42.42 -28.18 -20.54
C LYS A 35 -43.53 -28.83 -21.35
N ASP A 36 -44.02 -28.12 -22.36
CA ASP A 36 -45.09 -28.59 -23.26
C ASP A 36 -46.35 -29.08 -22.53
N GLY A 37 -46.69 -28.45 -21.39
CA GLY A 37 -47.85 -28.80 -20.55
C GLY A 37 -47.62 -29.99 -19.61
N TYR A 38 -46.39 -30.51 -19.52
CA TYR A 38 -45.99 -31.58 -18.60
C TYR A 38 -45.02 -31.08 -17.55
N ILE A 39 -45.12 -31.60 -16.31
CA ILE A 39 -44.11 -31.37 -15.28
C ILE A 39 -43.01 -32.43 -15.42
N VAL A 40 -41.80 -31.98 -15.75
CA VAL A 40 -40.59 -32.81 -15.89
C VAL A 40 -39.70 -32.62 -14.67
N LEU A 41 -39.14 -33.73 -14.20
CA LEU A 41 -38.19 -33.75 -13.10
C LEU A 41 -36.77 -33.71 -13.66
N ALA A 42 -35.97 -32.74 -13.23
CA ALA A 42 -34.63 -32.49 -13.74
C ALA A 42 -33.63 -32.28 -12.60
N ASP A 43 -32.37 -32.59 -12.85
CA ASP A 43 -31.27 -32.32 -11.92
C ASP A 43 -31.04 -30.79 -11.83
N SER A 44 -31.18 -30.24 -10.63
CA SER A 44 -31.05 -28.80 -10.37
C SER A 44 -29.65 -28.26 -10.66
N VAL A 45 -28.61 -29.07 -10.50
CA VAL A 45 -27.21 -28.69 -10.77
C VAL A 45 -26.96 -28.65 -12.28
N MET A 46 -27.48 -29.63 -13.01
CA MET A 46 -27.35 -29.70 -14.46
C MET A 46 -28.08 -28.52 -15.14
N LEU A 47 -29.25 -28.12 -14.63
CA LEU A 47 -29.99 -26.95 -15.12
C LEU A 47 -29.25 -25.64 -14.90
N ALA A 48 -28.69 -25.44 -13.70
CA ALA A 48 -27.88 -24.25 -13.42
C ALA A 48 -26.66 -24.20 -14.33
N LEU A 49 -26.02 -25.34 -14.59
CA LEU A 49 -24.90 -25.44 -15.51
C LEU A 49 -25.31 -25.15 -16.97
N GLU A 50 -26.46 -25.64 -17.41
CA GLU A 50 -27.00 -25.38 -18.76
C GLU A 50 -27.36 -23.90 -18.94
N GLN A 51 -27.95 -23.25 -17.94
CA GLN A 51 -28.22 -21.81 -17.95
C GLN A 51 -26.94 -20.98 -18.04
N VAL A 52 -25.91 -21.36 -17.29
CA VAL A 52 -24.59 -20.75 -17.35
C VAL A 52 -23.97 -20.97 -18.74
N GLN A 53 -23.97 -22.19 -19.27
CA GLN A 53 -23.44 -22.50 -20.61
C GLN A 53 -24.15 -21.70 -21.72
N ASN A 54 -25.48 -21.58 -21.64
CA ASN A 54 -26.27 -20.78 -22.58
C ASN A 54 -25.96 -19.28 -22.46
N ALA A 55 -25.75 -18.76 -21.25
CA ALA A 55 -25.35 -17.37 -21.03
C ALA A 55 -23.92 -17.06 -21.55
N PHE A 56 -23.06 -18.07 -21.65
CA PHE A 56 -21.70 -17.96 -22.20
C PHE A 56 -21.62 -18.36 -23.68
N GLN A 57 -22.72 -18.78 -24.31
CA GLN A 57 -22.73 -19.19 -25.70
C GLN A 57 -22.45 -17.99 -26.62
N GLY A 58 -21.46 -18.14 -27.52
CA GLY A 58 -21.07 -17.07 -28.44
C GLY A 58 -20.19 -15.97 -27.81
N GLU A 59 -19.99 -15.97 -26.48
CA GLU A 59 -19.15 -14.97 -25.81
C GLU A 59 -17.68 -15.07 -26.24
N GLY A 60 -17.18 -16.27 -26.51
CA GLY A 60 -15.83 -16.47 -27.05
C GLY A 60 -15.65 -15.85 -28.43
N GLU A 61 -16.67 -15.87 -29.28
CA GLU A 61 -16.65 -15.22 -30.60
C GLU A 61 -16.80 -13.70 -30.46
N ARG A 62 -17.73 -13.26 -29.61
CA ARG A 62 -17.98 -11.83 -29.30
C ARG A 62 -16.74 -11.14 -28.75
N LEU A 63 -15.99 -11.82 -27.89
CA LEU A 63 -14.75 -11.34 -27.27
C LEU A 63 -13.49 -11.73 -28.08
N ASN A 64 -13.65 -12.37 -29.24
CA ASN A 64 -12.57 -12.84 -30.11
C ASN A 64 -11.51 -13.69 -29.38
N LEU A 65 -11.94 -14.53 -28.44
CA LEU A 65 -11.13 -15.44 -27.64
C LEU A 65 -10.88 -16.75 -28.41
N LYS A 66 -9.95 -16.71 -29.38
CA LYS A 66 -9.65 -17.85 -30.27
C LYS A 66 -8.49 -18.72 -29.79
N THR A 67 -7.68 -18.21 -28.89
CA THR A 67 -6.49 -18.89 -28.35
C THR A 67 -6.41 -18.77 -26.83
N GLU A 68 -5.66 -19.66 -26.20
CA GLU A 68 -5.34 -19.56 -24.76
C GLU A 68 -4.69 -18.21 -24.42
N GLU A 69 -3.86 -17.68 -25.31
CA GLU A 69 -3.22 -16.37 -25.15
C GLU A 69 -4.24 -15.23 -25.12
N ASN A 70 -5.31 -15.28 -25.93
CA ASN A 70 -6.39 -14.28 -25.87
C ASN A 70 -7.11 -14.30 -24.51
N VAL A 71 -7.33 -15.49 -23.95
CA VAL A 71 -7.92 -15.64 -22.61
C VAL A 71 -6.98 -15.09 -21.53
N VAL A 72 -5.67 -15.38 -21.63
CA VAL A 72 -4.66 -14.83 -20.69
C VAL A 72 -4.63 -13.31 -20.76
N ASN A 73 -4.71 -12.72 -21.96
CA ASN A 73 -4.70 -11.27 -22.13
C ASN A 73 -5.98 -10.61 -21.60
N LEU A 74 -7.16 -11.18 -21.85
CA LEU A 74 -8.41 -10.70 -21.27
C LEU A 74 -8.38 -10.74 -19.73
N VAL A 75 -7.86 -11.82 -19.14
CA VAL A 75 -7.72 -11.92 -17.67
C VAL A 75 -6.74 -10.88 -17.14
N LYS A 76 -5.63 -10.60 -17.85
CA LYS A 76 -4.70 -9.52 -17.47
C LYS A 76 -5.36 -8.15 -17.54
N GLU A 77 -6.16 -7.89 -18.57
CA GLU A 77 -6.91 -6.66 -18.77
C GLU A 77 -7.94 -6.44 -17.64
N ILE A 78 -8.81 -7.41 -17.37
CA ILE A 78 -9.79 -7.35 -16.27
C ILE A 78 -9.08 -7.17 -14.91
N ARG A 79 -7.95 -7.85 -14.69
CA ARG A 79 -7.14 -7.65 -13.48
C ARG A 79 -6.57 -6.23 -13.42
N GLY A 80 -6.10 -5.69 -14.54
CA GLY A 80 -5.61 -4.32 -14.67
C GLY A 80 -6.69 -3.29 -14.37
N GLU A 81 -7.85 -3.39 -15.03
CA GLU A 81 -9.01 -2.52 -14.79
C GLU A 81 -9.44 -2.54 -13.32
N ARG A 82 -9.56 -3.72 -12.72
CA ARG A 82 -9.91 -3.86 -11.30
C ARG A 82 -8.84 -3.27 -10.38
N LEU A 83 -7.56 -3.37 -10.73
CA LEU A 83 -6.48 -2.72 -9.99
C LEU A 83 -6.58 -1.18 -10.11
N GLU A 84 -6.87 -0.65 -11.30
CA GLU A 84 -7.05 0.79 -11.52
C GLU A 84 -8.30 1.34 -10.81
N GLU A 85 -9.44 0.63 -10.87
CA GLU A 85 -10.64 0.96 -10.10
C GLU A 85 -10.36 0.93 -8.59
N ASN A 86 -9.65 -0.08 -8.09
CA ASN A 86 -9.27 -0.17 -6.68
C ASN A 86 -8.34 0.97 -6.27
N LYS A 87 -7.36 1.34 -7.12
CA LYS A 87 -6.49 2.50 -6.89
C LYS A 87 -7.30 3.79 -6.86
N LYS A 88 -8.24 3.98 -7.80
CA LYS A 88 -9.12 5.17 -7.87
C LYS A 88 -10.05 5.26 -6.66
N ASN A 89 -10.65 4.16 -6.24
CA ASN A 89 -11.50 4.11 -5.04
C ASN A 89 -10.68 4.39 -3.76
N LYS A 90 -9.45 3.88 -3.69
CA LYS A 90 -8.52 4.19 -2.59
C LYS A 90 -8.12 5.68 -2.60
N PHE A 91 -7.92 6.25 -3.79
CA PHE A 91 -7.64 7.68 -3.98
C PHE A 91 -8.75 8.56 -3.42
N GLU A 92 -9.97 8.29 -3.84
CA GLU A 92 -11.12 9.09 -3.43
C GLU A 92 -11.32 9.03 -1.90
N LYS A 93 -11.13 7.86 -1.29
CA LYS A 93 -11.23 7.68 0.17
C LYS A 93 -10.16 8.44 0.95
N ASN A 94 -8.92 8.44 0.49
CA ASN A 94 -7.84 9.21 1.12
C ASN A 94 -8.12 10.71 1.01
N TYR A 95 -8.55 11.17 -0.17
CA TYR A 95 -8.88 12.57 -0.40
C TYR A 95 -9.99 13.05 0.53
N GLN A 96 -11.12 12.31 0.57
CA GLN A 96 -12.25 12.61 1.44
C GLN A 96 -11.85 12.66 2.92
N TYR A 97 -10.96 11.78 3.35
CA TYR A 97 -10.49 11.76 4.74
C TYR A 97 -9.62 12.98 5.07
N ILE A 98 -8.64 13.30 4.23
CA ILE A 98 -7.76 14.46 4.43
C ILE A 98 -8.58 15.76 4.39
N ASP A 99 -9.45 15.92 3.38
CA ASP A 99 -10.38 17.06 3.27
C ASP A 99 -11.28 17.18 4.51
N GLY A 100 -11.79 16.05 5.02
CA GLY A 100 -12.56 16.01 6.26
C GLY A 100 -11.79 16.49 7.49
N ILE A 101 -10.53 16.09 7.66
CA ILE A 101 -9.69 16.58 8.77
C ILE A 101 -9.42 18.08 8.63
N LEU A 102 -9.06 18.53 7.44
CA LEU A 102 -8.76 19.94 7.18
C LEU A 102 -9.95 20.83 7.50
N LYS A 103 -11.16 20.42 7.09
CA LYS A 103 -12.42 21.11 7.45
C LYS A 103 -12.65 21.14 8.95
N LYS A 104 -12.43 20.02 9.67
CA LYS A 104 -12.55 19.97 11.14
C LYS A 104 -11.53 20.87 11.85
N LEU A 105 -10.43 21.21 11.19
CA LEU A 105 -9.37 22.06 11.71
C LEU A 105 -9.43 23.50 11.20
N ASP A 106 -10.43 23.85 10.39
CA ASP A 106 -10.55 25.16 9.73
C ASP A 106 -9.31 25.54 8.89
N ILE A 107 -8.82 24.57 8.11
CA ILE A 107 -7.64 24.72 7.25
C ILE A 107 -8.08 24.68 5.78
N GLU A 108 -7.82 25.76 5.04
CA GLU A 108 -7.93 25.79 3.57
C GLU A 108 -6.61 25.35 2.93
N LEU A 109 -6.67 24.45 1.94
CA LEU A 109 -5.51 24.03 1.14
C LEU A 109 -5.68 24.39 -0.34
N MET A 110 -4.57 24.73 -0.99
CA MET A 110 -4.50 25.11 -2.40
C MET A 110 -3.75 24.12 -3.30
N TYR A 111 -3.69 22.82 -2.98
CA TYR A 111 -2.90 21.86 -3.77
C TYR A 111 -3.53 20.46 -3.86
N PRO A 112 -3.28 19.72 -4.97
CA PRO A 112 -3.73 18.34 -5.10
C PRO A 112 -3.05 17.42 -4.08
N ILE A 113 -3.80 16.47 -3.56
CA ILE A 113 -3.37 15.53 -2.53
C ILE A 113 -2.43 14.49 -3.13
N LYS A 114 -1.20 14.35 -2.60
CA LYS A 114 -0.35 13.18 -2.88
C LYS A 114 -1.05 11.96 -2.26
N ASN A 115 -1.31 10.92 -3.04
CA ASN A 115 -2.28 9.89 -2.65
C ASN A 115 -1.69 8.48 -2.42
N ASN A 116 -0.38 8.33 -2.56
CA ASN A 116 0.22 7.04 -2.33
C ASN A 116 0.08 6.67 -0.85
N SER A 117 -0.52 5.51 -0.58
CA SER A 117 -0.70 5.05 0.79
C SER A 117 -0.52 3.54 0.89
N ILE A 118 -0.10 3.10 2.07
CA ILE A 118 -0.02 1.68 2.43
C ILE A 118 -0.85 1.46 3.69
N THR A 119 -1.16 0.19 3.96
CA THR A 119 -1.83 -0.19 5.19
C THR A 119 -0.87 -1.06 5.99
N ILE A 120 -0.61 -0.67 7.23
CA ILE A 120 0.32 -1.33 8.14
C ILE A 120 -0.47 -1.84 9.34
N SER A 121 -0.20 -3.07 9.80
CA SER A 121 -0.78 -3.55 11.06
C SER A 121 -0.05 -2.92 12.25
N THR A 122 -0.80 -2.55 13.28
CA THR A 122 -0.27 -2.07 14.57
C THR A 122 -0.27 -3.18 15.63
N GLY A 123 -0.52 -4.43 15.24
CA GLY A 123 -0.80 -5.55 16.16
C GLY A 123 -2.28 -5.68 16.52
N ASN A 124 -2.66 -6.82 17.12
CA ASN A 124 -4.03 -7.11 17.61
C ASN A 124 -5.15 -6.79 16.59
N ASP A 125 -4.97 -7.17 15.33
CA ASP A 125 -5.89 -6.94 14.19
C ASP A 125 -6.19 -5.46 13.84
N ARG A 126 -5.60 -4.49 14.55
CA ARG A 126 -5.72 -3.07 14.23
C ARG A 126 -4.76 -2.68 13.11
N GLN A 127 -5.22 -1.76 12.26
CA GLN A 127 -4.50 -1.31 11.08
C GLN A 127 -4.48 0.21 11.00
N VAL A 128 -3.34 0.73 10.56
CA VAL A 128 -3.14 2.14 10.25
C VAL A 128 -2.91 2.29 8.75
N HIS A 129 -3.66 3.20 8.14
CA HIS A 129 -3.45 3.65 6.78
C HIS A 129 -2.45 4.80 6.80
N MET A 130 -1.29 4.57 6.21
CA MET A 130 -0.20 5.54 6.14
C MET A 130 -0.27 6.24 4.78
N ILE A 131 -0.79 7.47 4.79
CA ILE A 131 -1.11 8.25 3.60
C ILE A 131 -0.03 9.31 3.40
N ARG A 132 0.65 9.31 2.25
CA ARG A 132 1.64 10.34 1.91
C ARG A 132 0.99 11.73 1.91
N LEU A 133 1.66 12.71 2.51
CA LEU A 133 1.27 14.12 2.46
C LEU A 133 2.31 14.93 1.71
N ALA A 134 1.93 15.80 0.79
CA ALA A 134 2.87 16.82 0.29
C ALA A 134 3.26 17.79 1.42
N ARG A 135 4.47 18.37 1.35
CA ARG A 135 4.99 19.30 2.36
C ARG A 135 4.00 20.40 2.78
N PRO A 136 3.29 21.12 1.87
CA PRO A 136 2.31 22.13 2.29
C PRO A 136 1.16 21.55 3.14
N GLN A 137 0.70 20.34 2.83
CA GLN A 137 -0.35 19.65 3.58
C GLN A 137 0.13 19.28 4.98
N PHE A 138 1.34 18.70 5.05
CA PHE A 138 1.98 18.39 6.32
C PHE A 138 2.16 19.63 7.19
N LEU A 139 2.73 20.72 6.65
CA LEU A 139 2.92 21.97 7.39
C LEU A 139 1.60 22.57 7.89
N ALA A 140 0.53 22.44 7.12
CA ALA A 140 -0.78 22.93 7.52
C ALA A 140 -1.33 22.13 8.72
N LEU A 141 -1.28 20.79 8.65
CA LEU A 141 -1.71 19.92 9.75
C LEU A 141 -0.80 20.02 10.98
N ALA A 142 0.51 20.14 10.78
CA ALA A 142 1.51 20.23 11.85
C ALA A 142 1.30 21.45 12.75
N LYS A 143 0.69 22.54 12.26
CA LYS A 143 0.30 23.69 13.09
C LYS A 143 -0.67 23.31 14.22
N ARG A 144 -1.42 22.22 14.05
CA ARG A 144 -2.38 21.69 15.00
C ARG A 144 -1.92 20.38 15.64
N ALA A 145 -0.64 20.02 15.53
CA ALA A 145 -0.12 18.79 16.11
C ALA A 145 0.83 19.03 17.30
N VAL A 146 0.95 18.04 18.18
CA VAL A 146 1.95 17.99 19.26
C VAL A 146 2.84 16.77 19.13
N MET A 147 4.14 16.94 19.39
CA MET A 147 5.13 15.89 19.22
C MET A 147 4.96 14.78 20.27
N ILE A 148 5.21 13.55 19.84
CA ILE A 148 5.25 12.36 20.70
C ILE A 148 6.71 12.06 21.03
N GLU A 149 6.98 11.73 22.28
CA GLU A 149 8.29 11.32 22.75
C GLU A 149 8.67 9.95 22.19
N MET A 150 9.77 9.91 21.42
CA MET A 150 10.23 8.70 20.73
C MET A 150 11.40 7.98 21.43
N ASN A 151 11.84 8.45 22.59
CA ASN A 151 13.06 7.97 23.28
C ASN A 151 13.07 6.44 23.53
N ASP A 152 11.91 5.86 23.82
CA ASP A 152 11.77 4.42 24.11
C ASP A 152 11.64 3.51 22.86
N PHE A 153 11.60 4.12 21.68
CA PHE A 153 11.47 3.44 20.39
C PHE A 153 12.83 3.32 19.69
N ILE A 154 13.71 4.28 19.94
CA ILE A 154 15.10 4.35 19.47
C ILE A 154 15.90 3.08 19.87
N TRP A 155 15.62 2.51 21.05
CA TRP A 155 16.39 1.39 21.61
C TRP A 155 16.09 0.00 21.02
N GLN A 156 14.94 -0.22 20.36
CA GLN A 156 14.63 -1.52 19.74
C GLN A 156 15.12 -1.66 18.28
N MET A 157 15.75 -0.63 17.73
CA MET A 157 16.37 -0.63 16.40
C MET A 157 17.90 -0.48 16.47
N SER A 158 18.54 -0.93 17.57
CA SER A 158 20.01 -0.96 17.66
C SER A 158 20.60 -1.95 16.65
N LEU A 159 21.00 -1.42 15.49
CA LEU A 159 22.15 -1.65 14.59
C LEU A 159 22.86 -3.01 14.48
N LEU A 160 22.74 -3.95 15.41
CA LEU A 160 23.57 -5.14 15.41
C LEU A 160 23.04 -6.31 14.57
N ASN A 161 21.78 -6.31 14.10
CA ASN A 161 21.31 -7.39 13.21
C ASN A 161 20.24 -7.04 12.15
N LEU A 162 19.45 -5.97 12.29
CA LEU A 162 18.34 -5.69 11.33
C LEU A 162 18.71 -4.74 10.16
N HIS A 163 19.81 -3.98 10.25
CA HIS A 163 20.04 -2.79 9.42
C HIS A 163 21.02 -2.94 8.25
N LYS A 164 21.31 -4.16 7.77
CA LYS A 164 22.20 -4.31 6.60
C LYS A 164 21.46 -4.34 5.25
N LYS A 165 20.13 -4.45 5.27
CA LYS A 165 19.34 -4.68 4.05
C LYS A 165 18.74 -3.43 3.43
N LEU A 166 18.14 -2.53 4.24
CA LEU A 166 17.66 -1.21 3.81
C LEU A 166 18.46 -0.07 4.45
N LEU A 167 19.71 0.11 4.03
CA LEU A 167 20.47 1.33 4.32
C LEU A 167 19.97 2.51 3.47
N PHE A 168 20.44 3.72 3.76
CA PHE A 168 19.91 5.00 3.25
C PHE A 168 19.52 4.97 1.77
N SER A 169 20.42 4.50 0.90
CA SER A 169 20.21 4.42 -0.54
C SER A 169 18.98 3.59 -0.93
N LYS A 170 18.86 2.41 -0.35
CA LYS A 170 17.77 1.47 -0.61
C LYS A 170 16.46 1.93 0.02
N MET A 171 16.52 2.47 1.24
CA MET A 171 15.34 3.06 1.91
C MET A 171 14.77 4.22 1.08
N PHE A 172 15.65 5.12 0.62
CA PHE A 172 15.28 6.28 -0.18
C PHE A 172 14.53 5.88 -1.46
N VAL A 173 15.10 5.01 -2.30
CA VAL A 173 14.45 4.61 -3.56
C VAL A 173 13.16 3.82 -3.33
N THR A 174 13.09 3.07 -2.23
CA THR A 174 11.87 2.33 -1.86
C THR A 174 10.74 3.29 -1.49
N LEU A 175 11.05 4.32 -0.70
CA LEU A 175 10.08 5.35 -0.34
C LEU A 175 9.66 6.16 -1.57
N GLU A 176 10.57 6.49 -2.49
CA GLU A 176 10.20 7.18 -3.73
C GLU A 176 9.33 6.35 -4.67
N ASP A 177 9.66 5.07 -4.85
CA ASP A 177 8.87 4.18 -5.71
C ASP A 177 7.45 3.98 -5.17
N ILE A 178 7.31 3.76 -3.85
CA ILE A 178 6.00 3.53 -3.23
C ILE A 178 5.22 4.84 -3.08
N PHE A 179 5.85 5.92 -2.64
CA PHE A 179 5.16 7.15 -2.21
C PHE A 179 5.31 8.35 -3.15
N GLY A 180 6.03 8.17 -4.25
CA GLY A 180 6.36 9.24 -5.17
C GLY A 180 7.50 10.12 -4.63
N PRO A 181 7.80 11.22 -5.34
CA PRO A 181 9.03 11.97 -5.12
C PRO A 181 9.15 12.52 -3.70
N ASN A 182 10.38 12.48 -3.20
CA ASN A 182 10.79 13.08 -1.94
C ASN A 182 10.48 14.58 -1.93
N ASP A 183 10.17 15.13 -0.76
CA ASP A 183 10.10 16.58 -0.60
C ASP A 183 11.56 17.08 -0.41
N GLU A 184 12.18 17.65 -1.46
CA GLU A 184 13.62 17.99 -1.53
C GLU A 184 14.15 18.93 -0.42
N GLN A 185 13.28 19.46 0.42
CA GLN A 185 13.66 20.20 1.60
C GLN A 185 13.05 19.48 2.80
N GLY A 186 13.86 18.71 3.52
CA GLY A 186 13.51 18.15 4.82
C GLY A 186 13.37 19.23 5.89
N ILE A 187 13.54 18.84 7.15
CA ILE A 187 13.58 19.76 8.28
C ILE A 187 14.94 20.48 8.24
N GLY A 188 15.01 21.68 7.63
CA GLY A 188 16.20 22.53 7.63
C GLY A 188 16.80 22.79 6.24
N ASP A 189 18.12 22.98 6.21
CA ASP A 189 18.94 23.34 5.03
C ASP A 189 19.46 22.13 4.24
N GLY A 190 19.06 20.91 4.60
CA GLY A 190 19.55 19.68 4.00
C GLY A 190 20.92 19.21 4.52
N TYR A 191 21.54 19.93 5.46
CA TYR A 191 22.88 19.58 5.96
C TYR A 191 22.87 18.31 6.83
N LYS A 192 21.81 18.11 7.61
CA LYS A 192 21.66 16.99 8.56
C LYS A 192 20.77 15.86 8.07
N CYS A 193 20.12 16.06 6.92
CA CYS A 193 19.08 15.18 6.41
C CYS A 193 18.91 15.41 4.91
N SER A 194 18.76 14.32 4.15
CA SER A 194 18.77 14.37 2.68
C SER A 194 17.50 13.83 2.00
N PHE A 195 16.64 13.13 2.75
CA PHE A 195 15.25 12.85 2.39
C PHE A 195 14.31 13.00 3.58
N CYS A 196 13.06 13.33 3.31
CA CYS A 196 12.02 13.50 4.32
C CYS A 196 10.64 13.19 3.73
N PHE A 197 10.02 12.13 4.20
CA PHE A 197 8.68 11.71 3.79
C PHE A 197 7.68 11.96 4.92
N HIS A 198 6.61 12.68 4.59
CA HIS A 198 5.57 13.07 5.52
C HIS A 198 4.32 12.23 5.30
N PHE A 199 3.72 11.73 6.37
CA PHE A 199 2.56 10.87 6.33
C PHE A 199 1.48 11.31 7.30
N LEU A 200 0.22 11.11 6.91
CA LEU A 200 -0.94 11.07 7.79
C LEU A 200 -1.25 9.62 8.12
N LEU A 201 -1.36 9.33 9.41
CA LEU A 201 -1.74 8.05 9.95
C LEU A 201 -3.23 8.07 10.30
N ARG A 202 -4.00 7.26 9.57
CA ARG A 202 -5.44 7.07 9.76
C ARG A 202 -5.73 5.70 10.34
N PHE A 203 -6.47 5.65 11.43
CA PHE A 203 -7.03 4.41 11.96
C PHE A 203 -8.43 4.15 11.36
N SER A 204 -8.77 2.89 11.12
CA SER A 204 -10.02 2.50 10.45
C SER A 204 -11.25 2.59 11.35
N ASP A 205 -10.99 2.59 12.65
CA ASP A 205 -11.88 2.22 13.75
C ASP A 205 -12.29 3.44 14.59
N GLU A 206 -11.71 4.61 14.34
CA GLU A 206 -11.90 5.80 15.19
C GLU A 206 -12.61 6.93 14.45
N LYS A 207 -13.83 7.25 14.92
CA LYS A 207 -14.66 8.32 14.34
C LYS A 207 -14.25 9.73 14.79
N GLU A 208 -13.66 9.86 15.98
CA GLU A 208 -13.30 11.16 16.57
C GLU A 208 -11.81 11.49 16.46
N ASN A 209 -10.94 10.52 16.19
CA ASN A 209 -9.50 10.78 16.04
C ASN A 209 -9.21 11.51 14.73
N LEU A 210 -8.51 12.65 14.83
CA LEU A 210 -8.02 13.40 13.67
C LEU A 210 -6.77 12.77 13.05
N GLY A 211 -6.22 11.74 13.69
CA GLY A 211 -5.06 10.99 13.24
C GLY A 211 -3.74 11.54 13.78
N TYR A 212 -2.67 10.94 13.29
CA TYR A 212 -1.30 11.30 13.67
C TYR A 212 -0.51 11.69 12.43
N LEU A 213 0.50 12.52 12.60
CA LEU A 213 1.50 12.77 11.59
C LEU A 213 2.71 11.89 11.87
N MET A 214 3.33 11.40 10.81
CA MET A 214 4.59 10.68 10.88
C MET A 214 5.59 11.26 9.88
N ILE A 215 6.85 11.35 10.29
CA ILE A 215 7.97 11.72 9.43
C ILE A 215 8.91 10.52 9.36
N VAL A 216 9.34 10.15 8.16
CA VAL A 216 10.44 9.20 7.93
C VAL A 216 11.54 9.93 7.19
N HIS A 217 12.72 10.01 7.80
CA HIS A 217 13.85 10.77 7.29
C HIS A 217 15.18 10.16 7.67
N ASP A 218 16.23 10.50 6.93
CA ASP A 218 17.60 10.17 7.30
C ASP A 218 18.20 11.31 8.13
N LEU A 219 18.20 11.19 9.46
CA LEU A 219 18.74 12.22 10.33
C LEU A 219 20.11 11.80 10.87
N ARG A 220 21.16 12.56 10.52
CA ARG A 220 22.52 12.42 11.08
C ARG A 220 23.06 10.98 11.12
N GLY A 221 22.93 10.26 10.01
CA GLY A 221 23.41 8.88 9.91
C GLY A 221 22.52 7.82 10.56
N ALA A 222 21.25 8.13 10.80
CA ALA A 222 20.23 7.15 11.15
C ALA A 222 18.97 7.32 10.29
N ILE A 223 18.19 6.25 10.14
CA ILE A 223 16.80 6.36 9.69
C ILE A 223 15.94 6.58 10.93
N ASP A 224 15.27 7.72 10.99
CA ASP A 224 14.50 8.14 12.15
C ASP A 224 13.00 8.27 11.81
N TYR A 225 12.19 8.15 12.85
CA TYR A 225 10.72 8.23 12.80
C TYR A 225 10.26 9.26 13.82
N GLU A 226 9.69 10.37 13.35
CA GLU A 226 9.02 11.33 14.22
C GLU A 226 7.51 11.09 14.19
N LEU A 227 6.84 11.25 15.32
CA LEU A 227 5.39 11.15 15.44
C LEU A 227 4.80 12.37 16.14
N ALA A 228 3.63 12.81 15.68
CA ALA A 228 2.87 13.89 16.31
C ALA A 228 1.37 13.58 16.29
N LYS A 229 0.65 13.92 17.37
CA LYS A 229 -0.81 13.79 17.42
C LYS A 229 -1.47 15.07 16.94
N ILE A 230 -2.45 14.96 16.04
CA ILE A 230 -3.26 16.10 15.60
C ILE A 230 -4.32 16.40 16.67
N ILE A 231 -4.39 17.64 17.12
CA ILE A 231 -5.23 18.09 18.23
C ILE A 231 -6.47 18.85 17.72
N PRO A 232 -7.69 18.45 18.13
CA PRO A 232 -8.95 19.12 17.79
C PRO A 232 -8.95 20.62 18.09
N ILE A 233 -9.64 21.44 17.28
CA ILE A 233 -9.60 22.91 17.36
C ILE A 233 -10.00 23.48 18.73
N ASN A 234 -10.87 22.76 19.44
CA ASN A 234 -11.35 23.09 20.80
C ASN A 234 -10.37 22.69 21.91
N GLU A 235 -9.29 21.97 21.58
CA GLU A 235 -8.24 21.58 22.50
C GLU A 235 -6.95 22.38 22.24
N ASN A 236 -6.20 22.64 23.30
CA ASN A 236 -4.92 23.34 23.22
C ASN A 236 -3.90 22.66 24.12
N LEU A 237 -2.87 22.09 23.49
CA LEU A 237 -1.72 21.48 24.14
C LEU A 237 -0.48 22.31 23.82
N ASP A 238 0.50 22.28 24.73
CA ASP A 238 1.74 23.03 24.60
C ASP A 238 2.64 22.37 23.56
N ARG A 239 2.69 22.96 22.37
CA ARG A 239 3.49 22.48 21.24
C ARG A 239 5.01 22.56 21.46
N SER A 240 5.48 23.21 22.53
CA SER A 240 6.90 23.20 22.88
C SER A 240 7.32 21.93 23.62
N LYS A 241 6.36 21.07 24.00
CA LYS A 241 6.60 19.82 24.73
C LYS A 241 6.43 18.60 23.82
N CYS A 242 7.20 17.57 24.15
CA CYS A 242 6.94 16.21 23.69
C CYS A 242 6.06 15.49 24.73
N TYR A 243 5.11 14.69 24.25
CA TYR A 243 4.15 13.96 25.06
C TYR A 243 4.41 12.47 24.96
N SER A 244 4.19 11.72 26.04
CA SER A 244 4.16 10.26 25.94
C SER A 244 3.07 9.80 24.95
N PRO A 245 3.21 8.60 24.34
CA PRO A 245 2.17 8.03 23.48
C PRO A 245 0.78 8.10 24.13
N PHE A 246 -0.22 8.47 23.34
CA PHE A 246 -1.59 8.64 23.81
C PHE A 246 -2.31 7.28 23.89
N GLU A 247 -3.38 7.19 24.68
CA GLU A 247 -4.11 5.93 24.91
C GLU A 247 -4.69 5.31 23.64
N ASP A 248 -5.04 6.14 22.66
CA ASP A 248 -5.58 5.76 21.34
C ASP A 248 -4.49 5.35 20.32
N PHE A 249 -3.20 5.55 20.65
CA PHE A 249 -2.10 4.99 19.88
C PHE A 249 -0.94 4.68 20.80
N THR A 250 -1.01 3.49 21.39
CA THR A 250 -0.15 3.07 22.48
C THR A 250 1.29 2.86 22.04
N LYS A 251 2.20 2.84 23.02
CA LYS A 251 3.62 2.57 22.78
C LYS A 251 3.86 1.23 22.09
N GLU A 252 3.13 0.19 22.48
CA GLU A 252 3.23 -1.13 21.87
C GLU A 252 2.77 -1.09 20.41
N GLU A 253 1.66 -0.42 20.11
CA GLU A 253 1.14 -0.27 18.75
C GLU A 253 2.10 0.51 17.84
N ILE A 254 2.69 1.59 18.34
CA ILE A 254 3.70 2.36 17.61
C ILE A 254 4.91 1.46 17.28
N LYS A 255 5.40 0.65 18.23
CA LYS A 255 6.51 -0.29 18.01
C LYS A 255 6.18 -1.31 16.91
N TYR A 256 5.00 -1.92 16.97
CA TYR A 256 4.54 -2.86 15.96
C TYR A 256 4.38 -2.19 14.60
N MET A 257 3.82 -0.99 14.55
CA MET A 257 3.67 -0.22 13.31
C MET A 257 5.03 0.03 12.66
N ILE A 258 6.01 0.57 13.39
CA ILE A 258 7.34 0.89 12.85
C ILE A 258 8.02 -0.38 12.33
N LYS A 259 7.98 -1.47 13.10
CA LYS A 259 8.52 -2.77 12.69
C LYS A 259 7.87 -3.30 11.41
N ASN A 260 6.54 -3.27 11.34
CA ASN A 260 5.79 -3.78 10.19
C ASN A 260 5.96 -2.87 8.96
N CYS A 261 6.08 -1.56 9.16
CA CYS A 261 6.43 -0.61 8.11
C CYS A 261 7.80 -0.95 7.52
N TYR A 262 8.83 -1.10 8.35
CA TYR A 262 10.17 -1.50 7.91
C TYR A 262 10.14 -2.81 7.12
N GLY A 263 9.47 -3.85 7.65
CA GLY A 263 9.36 -5.15 6.96
C GLY A 263 8.62 -5.07 5.62
N TYR A 264 7.60 -4.21 5.52
CA TYR A 264 6.91 -3.95 4.25
C TYR A 264 7.84 -3.31 3.22
N LEU A 265 8.58 -2.28 3.62
CA LEU A 265 9.54 -1.58 2.75
C LEU A 265 10.66 -2.55 2.33
N GLU A 266 11.18 -3.36 3.24
CA GLU A 266 12.23 -4.35 2.96
C GLU A 266 11.74 -5.37 1.93
N GLY A 267 10.56 -5.93 2.14
CA GLY A 267 9.95 -6.88 1.19
C GLY A 267 9.68 -6.26 -0.18
N TRP A 268 9.28 -4.98 -0.22
CA TRP A 268 9.10 -4.25 -1.49
C TRP A 268 10.42 -4.11 -2.24
N PHE A 269 11.47 -3.67 -1.56
CA PHE A 269 12.78 -3.51 -2.18
C PHE A 269 13.32 -4.83 -2.74
N GLU A 270 13.37 -5.87 -1.91
CA GLU A 270 13.90 -7.19 -2.31
C GLU A 270 13.04 -7.84 -3.41
N GLY A 271 11.72 -7.69 -3.33
CA GLY A 271 10.79 -8.32 -4.25
C GLY A 271 10.66 -7.60 -5.59
N TYR A 272 10.88 -6.28 -5.63
CA TYR A 272 10.54 -5.46 -6.80
C TYR A 272 11.71 -4.62 -7.32
N LEU A 273 12.44 -3.91 -6.46
CA LEU A 273 13.41 -2.91 -6.87
C LEU A 273 14.83 -3.45 -7.05
N GLU A 274 15.28 -4.35 -6.19
CA GLU A 274 16.70 -4.75 -6.10
C GLU A 274 17.31 -5.18 -7.44
N ARG A 275 16.53 -5.86 -8.29
CA ARG A 275 16.99 -6.37 -9.59
C ARG A 275 16.62 -5.48 -10.78
N LYS A 276 15.78 -4.47 -10.57
CA LYS A 276 15.22 -3.63 -11.64
C LYS A 276 15.73 -2.20 -11.62
N TYR A 277 16.18 -1.72 -10.47
CA TYR A 277 16.66 -0.36 -10.33
C TYR A 277 17.99 -0.21 -11.09
N ASP A 278 18.06 0.77 -11.99
CA ASP A 278 19.22 1.03 -12.86
C ASP A 278 19.60 2.51 -12.95
N SER A 279 18.85 3.38 -12.28
CA SER A 279 19.01 4.82 -12.41
C SER A 279 20.08 5.35 -11.46
N PHE A 280 21.05 6.10 -11.98
CA PHE A 280 22.05 6.73 -11.13
C PHE A 280 21.41 7.79 -10.22
N PHE A 281 21.82 7.81 -8.95
CA PHE A 281 21.56 8.93 -8.05
C PHE A 281 22.59 8.96 -6.93
N TYR A 282 22.72 10.10 -6.28
CA TYR A 282 23.39 10.18 -4.98
C TYR A 282 22.77 11.26 -4.09
N LYS A 283 23.00 11.12 -2.79
CA LYS A 283 22.59 12.06 -1.75
C LYS A 283 23.67 12.17 -0.69
N THR A 284 23.60 13.25 0.08
CA THR A 284 24.62 13.62 1.07
C THR A 284 23.98 14.01 2.40
N VAL A 285 24.52 13.51 3.50
CA VAL A 285 24.27 14.03 4.85
C VAL A 285 25.58 14.65 5.34
N GLY A 286 25.74 15.94 5.06
CA GLY A 286 27.00 16.65 5.27
C GLY A 286 27.45 16.71 6.73
N SER A 287 26.51 16.77 7.68
CA SER A 287 26.83 16.86 9.11
C SER A 287 27.59 15.66 9.68
N ASP A 288 27.49 14.51 9.02
CA ASP A 288 28.07 13.26 9.46
C ASP A 288 28.92 12.62 8.33
N LEU A 289 29.26 13.42 7.30
CA LEU A 289 30.09 13.02 6.15
C LEU A 289 29.61 11.73 5.50
N ILE A 290 28.30 11.61 5.26
CA ILE A 290 27.71 10.43 4.62
C ILE A 290 27.34 10.74 3.18
N VAL A 291 27.66 9.81 2.28
CA VAL A 291 27.23 9.83 0.88
C VAL A 291 26.65 8.46 0.54
N TYR A 292 25.47 8.44 -0.06
CA TYR A 292 24.82 7.20 -0.48
C TYR A 292 24.15 7.38 -1.85
N GLY A 293 23.89 6.29 -2.54
CA GLY A 293 23.36 6.35 -3.90
C GLY A 293 23.32 5.02 -4.62
N TYR A 294 23.17 5.10 -5.94
CA TYR A 294 23.28 3.99 -6.86
C TYR A 294 24.19 4.38 -8.02
N LYS A 295 25.17 3.54 -8.33
CA LYS A 295 26.12 3.71 -9.43
C LYS A 295 26.63 2.36 -9.91
N ASP A 296 26.86 2.22 -11.22
CA ASP A 296 27.48 1.03 -11.83
C ASP A 296 26.81 -0.30 -11.42
N GLY A 297 25.48 -0.32 -11.40
CA GLY A 297 24.72 -1.52 -11.06
C GLY A 297 24.60 -1.82 -9.56
N LYS A 298 25.05 -0.91 -8.68
CA LYS A 298 25.16 -1.17 -7.23
C LYS A 298 24.71 0.02 -6.39
N PHE A 299 23.92 -0.30 -5.36
CA PHE A 299 23.67 0.59 -4.24
C PHE A 299 24.92 0.74 -3.37
N PHE A 300 25.16 1.95 -2.87
CA PHE A 300 26.25 2.24 -1.95
C PHE A 300 25.79 3.18 -0.83
N ASP A 301 26.38 3.00 0.35
CA ASP A 301 26.18 3.81 1.55
C ASP A 301 27.55 3.96 2.22
N LYS A 302 28.13 5.16 2.19
CA LYS A 302 29.49 5.44 2.66
C LYS A 302 29.48 6.53 3.72
N SER A 303 30.26 6.33 4.77
CA SER A 303 30.63 7.37 5.74
C SER A 303 32.13 7.63 5.62
N PHE A 304 32.53 8.87 5.90
CA PHE A 304 33.93 9.28 5.87
C PHE A 304 34.32 9.88 7.23
N ASP A 305 35.55 9.63 7.66
CA ASP A 305 36.10 10.24 8.88
C ASP A 305 36.77 11.60 8.59
N ASP A 306 37.04 11.88 7.31
CA ASP A 306 37.77 13.04 6.82
C ASP A 306 36.97 13.84 5.77
N GLN A 307 37.02 15.17 5.89
CA GLN A 307 36.26 16.10 5.05
C GLN A 307 36.80 16.17 3.61
N ASP A 308 38.10 16.02 3.41
CA ASP A 308 38.72 16.07 2.09
C ASP A 308 38.42 14.78 1.31
N GLU A 309 38.49 13.61 1.96
CA GLU A 309 38.07 12.33 1.36
C GLU A 309 36.58 12.34 0.94
N TYR A 310 35.72 12.87 1.80
CA TYR A 310 34.30 13.07 1.50
C TYR A 310 34.10 13.96 0.26
N ASN A 311 34.80 15.10 0.20
CA ASN A 311 34.69 16.05 -0.91
C ASN A 311 35.25 15.47 -2.22
N GLU A 312 36.36 14.73 -2.16
CA GLU A 312 36.95 14.04 -3.31
C GLU A 312 35.99 12.99 -3.87
N PHE A 313 35.35 12.21 -2.98
CA PHE A 313 34.35 11.22 -3.39
C PHE A 313 33.15 11.87 -4.06
N ILE A 314 32.61 12.97 -3.50
CA ILE A 314 31.51 13.72 -4.13
C ILE A 314 31.91 14.21 -5.52
N LYS A 315 33.09 14.80 -5.66
CA LYS A 315 33.58 15.29 -6.96
C LYS A 315 33.70 14.16 -7.99
N LEU A 316 34.17 12.99 -7.57
CA LEU A 316 34.29 11.81 -8.42
C LEU A 316 32.92 11.31 -8.91
N ILE A 317 31.90 11.28 -8.04
CA ILE A 317 30.57 10.80 -8.41
C ILE A 317 29.76 11.84 -9.19
N SER A 318 29.91 13.14 -8.90
CA SER A 318 29.18 14.21 -9.59
C SER A 318 29.64 14.41 -11.03
N THR A 319 30.94 14.27 -11.30
CA THR A 319 31.50 14.37 -12.66
C THR A 319 30.97 13.26 -13.58
N SER A 320 30.59 12.10 -13.03
CA SER A 320 29.94 11.03 -13.81
C SER A 320 28.48 11.34 -14.15
N TYR A 321 27.79 12.12 -13.30
CA TYR A 321 26.38 12.47 -13.48
C TYR A 321 26.15 13.48 -14.61
N GLU A 322 27.04 14.46 -14.76
CA GLU A 322 26.95 15.47 -15.82
C GLU A 322 27.15 14.84 -17.21
N VAL A 323 28.07 13.87 -17.33
CA VAL A 323 28.36 13.17 -18.58
C VAL A 323 27.20 12.23 -19.01
N GLU A 324 26.52 11.58 -18.06
CA GLU A 324 25.36 10.72 -18.35
C GLU A 324 24.11 11.53 -18.75
N ASN A 325 23.93 12.73 -18.17
CA ASN A 325 22.80 13.60 -18.52
C ASN A 325 23.01 14.35 -19.84
N GLU A 326 24.23 14.81 -20.17
CA GLU A 326 24.54 15.41 -21.48
C GLU A 326 24.40 14.42 -22.66
N GLY A 327 24.52 13.12 -22.40
CA GLY A 327 24.30 12.06 -23.38
C GLY A 327 22.81 11.78 -23.68
N SER A 328 21.90 12.12 -22.76
CA SER A 328 20.45 11.91 -22.94
C SER A 328 19.76 13.10 -23.62
N GLU A 329 20.29 14.31 -23.50
CA GLU A 329 19.79 15.52 -24.19
C GLU A 329 20.23 15.62 -25.67
N ARG A 330 21.04 14.68 -26.19
CA ARG A 330 21.50 14.67 -27.59
C ARG A 330 20.76 13.66 -28.50
N VAL A 331 19.62 13.13 -28.05
CA VAL A 331 18.71 12.36 -28.89
C VAL A 331 17.38 13.10 -28.99
N ASP A 332 17.37 14.15 -29.82
CA ASP A 332 16.19 14.68 -30.51
C ASP A 332 16.61 15.23 -31.88
#